data_AF-A0A2S9FE77-F1
#
_entry.id   AF-A0A2S9FE77-F1
#
_cell.length_a   1.000
_cell.length_b   1.000
_cell.length_c   1.000
_cell.angle_alpha   90.00
_cell.angle_beta   90.00
_cell.angle_gamma   90.00
#
_symmetry.space_group_name_H-M   'P 1'
#
loop_
_entity.id
_entity.type
_entity.pdbx_description
1 polymer ?
#
loop_
_entity_poly.entity_id
_entity_poly.type
_entity_poly.pdbx_seq_one_letter_code
_entity_poly.pdbx_strand_id
1 'polypeptide(L)'
;VVAGRVPVYAGAGGSVAQAKAFAVAAKEAGADGILLLPPYLVEVPQAGLVDYTRAVAEATDLPVIVYNRNNARFTEESAIAVAKLPTVVGFKDGTGNFDQVARIVAAVKTNVDPDFLFFNGLPTAETTQLAYRAIGVPLYSSATFAFAPDLALAFYNALESGNQQLIDALLNAFFIPLVRLRDTVPGYAVSLVKAGVTMEGVPAGPVRPPLVMPAAADLTELASIIAAGREVLADALTGASGAV
;
A
#
# COMPACT_ATOMS: atom_id res chain seq x y z
N VAL A 1 0.14 13.68 15.81
CA VAL A 1 0.67 13.54 14.42
C VAL A 1 -0.22 14.15 13.34
N VAL A 2 -1.57 14.13 13.41
CA VAL A 2 -2.46 14.82 12.43
C VAL A 2 -3.71 15.47 13.05
N ALA A 3 -3.63 15.83 14.33
CA ALA A 3 -4.76 16.33 15.13
C ALA A 3 -5.99 15.40 15.11
N GLY A 4 -5.77 14.07 15.08
CA GLY A 4 -6.84 13.07 15.16
C GLY A 4 -7.73 12.94 13.92
N ARG A 5 -7.41 13.60 12.79
CA ARG A 5 -8.26 13.56 11.59
C ARG A 5 -8.35 12.18 10.93
N VAL A 6 -7.25 11.43 10.94
CA VAL A 6 -7.14 10.06 10.39
C VAL A 6 -6.11 9.27 11.20
N PRO A 7 -6.18 7.93 11.21
CA PRO A 7 -5.13 7.10 11.81
C PRO A 7 -3.78 7.29 11.12
N VAL A 8 -2.69 7.27 11.89
CA VAL A 8 -1.31 7.35 11.40
C VAL A 8 -0.54 6.10 11.79
N TYR A 9 -0.12 5.33 10.78
CA TYR A 9 0.73 4.17 10.95
C TYR A 9 2.17 4.50 10.54
N ALA A 10 3.11 4.38 11.49
CA ALA A 10 4.53 4.64 11.25
C ALA A 10 5.26 3.39 10.75
N GLY A 11 6.19 3.54 9.81
CA GLY A 11 7.04 2.43 9.38
C GLY A 11 8.09 2.06 10.43
N ALA A 12 8.22 0.78 10.76
CA ALA A 12 9.28 0.24 11.61
C ALA A 12 9.95 -0.95 10.91
N GLY A 13 11.27 -1.08 11.01
CA GLY A 13 12.00 -2.18 10.36
C GLY A 13 13.51 -2.10 10.54
N GLY A 14 14.24 -2.97 9.86
CA GLY A 14 15.70 -3.10 9.98
C GLY A 14 16.09 -4.28 10.88
N SER A 15 17.17 -4.12 11.64
CA SER A 15 17.51 -5.09 12.69
C SER A 15 16.44 -5.10 13.79
N VAL A 16 16.37 -6.18 14.59
CA VAL A 16 15.44 -6.25 15.74
C VAL A 16 15.58 -5.04 16.65
N ALA A 17 16.81 -4.64 16.99
CA ALA A 17 17.06 -3.48 17.85
C ALA A 17 16.53 -2.17 17.25
N GLN A 18 16.75 -1.95 15.94
CA GLN A 18 16.24 -0.76 15.25
C GLN A 18 14.72 -0.77 15.13
N ALA A 19 14.13 -1.90 14.75
CA ALA A 19 12.69 -2.02 14.60
C ALA A 19 11.96 -1.77 15.93
N LYS A 20 12.48 -2.30 17.05
CA LYS A 20 11.98 -2.01 18.40
C LYS A 20 12.12 -0.53 18.74
N ALA A 21 13.28 0.08 18.49
CA ALA A 21 13.49 1.50 18.73
C ALA A 21 12.52 2.39 17.92
N PHE A 22 12.27 2.05 16.65
CA PHE A 22 11.30 2.76 15.81
C PHE A 22 9.86 2.57 16.27
N ALA A 23 9.48 1.37 16.75
CA ALA A 23 8.16 1.12 17.31
C ALA A 23 7.90 1.95 18.57
N VAL A 24 8.88 2.06 19.46
CA VAL A 24 8.81 2.92 20.66
C VAL A 24 8.73 4.39 20.27
N ALA A 25 9.60 4.85 19.36
CA ALA A 25 9.58 6.23 18.89
C ALA A 25 8.26 6.62 18.19
N ALA A 26 7.65 5.69 17.45
CA ALA A 26 6.33 5.89 16.84
C ALA A 26 5.25 6.13 17.89
N LYS A 27 5.25 5.34 18.97
CA LYS A 27 4.34 5.52 20.11
C LYS A 27 4.55 6.87 20.79
N GLU A 28 5.80 7.22 21.10
CA GLU A 28 6.14 8.50 21.74
C GLU A 28 5.74 9.71 20.88
N ALA A 29 5.79 9.58 19.56
CA ALA A 29 5.31 10.61 18.64
C ALA A 29 3.78 10.70 18.54
N GLY A 30 3.04 9.73 19.10
CA GLY A 30 1.58 9.63 19.05
C GLY A 30 1.05 9.07 17.74
N ALA A 31 1.74 8.07 17.16
CA ALA A 31 1.19 7.25 16.08
C ALA A 31 0.09 6.31 16.62
N ASP A 32 -0.84 5.92 15.75
CA ASP A 32 -1.95 5.03 16.08
C ASP A 32 -1.62 3.55 15.82
N GLY A 33 -0.48 3.28 15.19
CA GLY A 33 -0.03 1.94 14.83
C GLY A 33 1.33 1.94 14.15
N ILE A 34 1.84 0.75 13.86
CA ILE A 34 3.06 0.57 13.05
C ILE A 34 2.81 -0.34 11.85
N LEU A 35 3.46 -0.02 10.73
CA LEU A 35 3.66 -0.95 9.62
C LEU A 35 5.04 -1.58 9.77
N LEU A 36 5.08 -2.86 10.17
CA LEU A 36 6.32 -3.60 10.33
C LEU A 36 6.84 -4.05 8.96
N LEU A 37 7.94 -3.43 8.53
CA LEU A 37 8.65 -3.74 7.30
C LEU A 37 9.42 -5.07 7.44
N PRO A 38 9.69 -5.75 6.31
CA PRO A 38 10.49 -6.97 6.29
C PRO A 38 11.87 -6.76 6.92
N PRO A 39 12.46 -7.80 7.54
CA PRO A 39 13.85 -7.75 7.97
C PRO A 39 14.78 -7.63 6.76
N TYR A 40 15.92 -6.99 6.98
CA TYR A 40 16.99 -6.77 5.99
C TYR A 40 18.22 -7.60 6.37
N LEU A 41 19.02 -8.20 5.48
CA LEU A 41 18.96 -8.32 4.00
C LEU A 41 18.70 -9.76 3.53
N VAL A 42 19.03 -10.74 4.36
CA VAL A 42 19.08 -12.15 3.99
C VAL A 42 17.70 -12.80 4.06
N GLU A 43 17.53 -13.92 3.35
CA GLU A 43 16.37 -14.79 3.51
C GLU A 43 16.32 -15.35 4.93
N VAL A 44 15.11 -15.47 5.47
CA VAL A 44 14.89 -15.87 6.87
C VAL A 44 14.04 -17.14 6.95
N PRO A 45 14.35 -18.07 7.87
CA PRO A 45 13.46 -19.19 8.15
C PRO A 45 12.16 -18.69 8.78
N GLN A 46 11.05 -19.42 8.56
CA GLN A 46 9.72 -19.03 9.05
C GLN A 46 9.68 -18.81 10.57
N ALA A 47 10.30 -19.68 11.36
CA ALA A 47 10.42 -19.51 12.81
C ALA A 47 11.10 -18.18 13.19
N GLY A 48 12.18 -17.84 12.50
CA GLY A 48 12.89 -16.58 12.72
C GLY A 48 12.06 -15.35 12.33
N LEU A 49 11.22 -15.45 11.29
CA LEU A 49 10.31 -14.36 10.89
C LEU A 49 9.18 -14.13 11.92
N VAL A 50 8.66 -15.22 12.50
CA VAL A 50 7.71 -15.15 13.61
C VAL A 50 8.37 -14.51 14.83
N ASP A 51 9.59 -14.93 15.19
CA ASP A 51 10.33 -14.40 16.34
C ASP A 51 10.69 -12.92 16.16
N TYR A 52 11.09 -12.50 14.95
CA TYR A 52 11.30 -11.10 14.60
C TYR A 52 10.03 -10.28 14.83
N THR A 53 8.89 -10.77 14.32
CA THR A 53 7.60 -10.09 14.47
C THR A 53 7.21 -9.98 15.95
N ARG A 54 7.33 -11.07 16.71
CA ARG A 54 7.06 -11.10 18.15
C ARG A 54 7.92 -10.10 18.91
N ALA A 55 9.24 -10.11 18.67
CA ALA A 55 10.17 -9.25 19.38
C ALA A 55 9.88 -7.75 19.18
N VAL A 56 9.36 -7.35 18.02
CA VAL A 56 8.94 -5.97 17.74
C VAL A 56 7.55 -5.68 18.30
N ALA A 57 6.60 -6.61 18.12
CA ALA A 57 5.23 -6.49 18.63
C ALA A 57 5.16 -6.39 20.17
N GLU A 58 6.10 -7.01 20.89
CA GLU A 58 6.23 -6.91 22.35
C GLU A 58 6.91 -5.61 22.83
N ALA A 59 7.50 -4.82 21.93
CA ALA A 59 8.18 -3.56 22.28
C ALA A 59 7.21 -2.37 22.42
N THR A 60 5.96 -2.55 22.00
CA THR A 60 4.94 -1.50 21.94
C THR A 60 3.56 -2.10 22.20
N ASP A 61 2.62 -1.28 22.63
CA ASP A 61 1.19 -1.61 22.72
C ASP A 61 0.39 -1.08 21.52
N LEU A 62 1.08 -0.47 20.55
CA LEU A 62 0.46 -0.03 19.30
C LEU A 62 0.02 -1.21 18.43
N PRO A 63 -1.12 -1.11 17.73
CA PRO A 63 -1.50 -2.01 16.65
C PRO A 63 -0.40 -2.17 15.60
N VAL A 64 -0.12 -3.41 15.20
CA VAL A 64 0.91 -3.79 14.24
C VAL A 64 0.25 -4.36 12.98
N ILE A 65 0.55 -3.77 11.83
CA ILE A 65 0.30 -4.37 10.52
C ILE A 65 1.62 -4.91 9.99
N VAL A 66 1.65 -6.20 9.67
CA VAL A 66 2.87 -6.88 9.20
C VAL A 66 2.93 -6.83 7.67
N TYR A 67 4.05 -6.38 7.11
CA TYR A 67 4.21 -6.29 5.66
C TYR A 67 4.80 -7.60 5.10
N ASN A 68 3.95 -8.43 4.49
CA ASN A 68 4.35 -9.60 3.71
C ASN A 68 4.98 -9.16 2.38
N ARG A 69 6.31 -9.01 2.32
CA ARG A 69 7.06 -8.55 1.15
C ARG A 69 8.54 -8.95 1.21
N ASN A 70 9.18 -9.09 0.05
CA ASN A 70 10.62 -9.35 -0.09
C ASN A 70 11.06 -10.58 0.72
N ASN A 71 11.83 -10.40 1.79
CA ASN A 71 12.33 -11.48 2.65
C ASN A 71 11.35 -11.90 3.74
N ALA A 72 10.28 -11.12 3.97
CA ALA A 72 9.17 -11.52 4.81
C ALA A 72 8.08 -12.12 3.91
N ARG A 73 8.18 -13.43 3.64
CA ARG A 73 7.16 -14.20 2.92
C ARG A 73 6.59 -15.24 3.86
N PHE A 74 5.40 -14.99 4.39
CA PHE A 74 4.75 -15.85 5.36
C PHE A 74 4.11 -17.07 4.66
N THR A 75 4.13 -18.21 5.34
CA THR A 75 3.28 -19.38 5.04
C THR A 75 1.97 -19.26 5.82
N GLU A 76 0.99 -20.14 5.59
CA GLU A 76 -0.23 -20.15 6.44
C GLU A 76 0.11 -20.34 7.92
N GLU A 77 1.03 -21.26 8.23
CA GLU A 77 1.42 -21.57 9.61
C GLU A 77 2.06 -20.37 10.31
N SER A 78 3.03 -19.71 9.66
CA SER A 78 3.69 -18.55 10.26
C SER A 78 2.77 -17.33 10.32
N ALA A 79 1.86 -17.16 9.34
CA ALA A 79 0.85 -16.11 9.38
C ALA A 79 -0.12 -16.30 10.54
N ILE A 80 -0.60 -17.52 10.80
CA ILE A 80 -1.42 -17.83 11.98
C ILE A 80 -0.64 -17.52 13.28
N ALA A 81 0.61 -17.97 13.37
CA ALA A 81 1.43 -17.74 14.56
C ALA A 81 1.63 -16.24 14.85
N VAL A 82 1.85 -15.44 13.80
CA VAL A 82 1.96 -13.99 13.90
C VAL A 82 0.62 -13.33 14.24
N ALA A 83 -0.48 -13.73 13.60
CA ALA A 83 -1.80 -13.16 13.83
C ALA A 83 -2.32 -13.40 15.26
N LYS A 84 -1.83 -14.44 15.96
CA LYS A 84 -2.16 -14.71 17.37
C LYS A 84 -1.47 -13.76 18.36
N LEU A 85 -0.52 -12.94 17.90
CA LEU A 85 0.14 -11.96 18.78
C LEU A 85 -0.85 -10.82 19.10
N PRO A 86 -1.03 -10.43 20.39
CA PRO A 86 -2.12 -9.54 20.79
C PRO A 86 -2.18 -8.18 20.10
N THR A 87 -1.02 -7.64 19.71
CA THR A 87 -0.93 -6.33 19.05
C THR A 87 -0.95 -6.42 17.53
N VAL A 88 -0.86 -7.62 16.93
CA VAL A 88 -0.88 -7.78 15.47
C VAL A 88 -2.33 -7.83 14.99
N VAL A 89 -2.72 -6.82 14.21
CA VAL A 89 -4.12 -6.62 13.76
C VAL A 89 -4.31 -6.80 12.27
N GLY A 90 -3.22 -6.93 11.51
CA GLY A 90 -3.34 -7.04 10.07
C GLY A 90 -2.09 -7.48 9.31
N PHE A 91 -2.32 -7.91 8.08
CA PHE A 91 -1.29 -8.15 7.08
C PHE A 91 -1.46 -7.19 5.90
N LYS A 92 -0.34 -6.62 5.45
CA LYS A 92 -0.26 -5.95 4.16
C LYS A 92 0.50 -6.85 3.20
N ASP A 93 -0.10 -7.24 2.08
CA ASP A 93 0.58 -8.06 1.07
C ASP A 93 1.23 -7.19 0.01
N GLY A 94 2.54 -7.36 -0.19
CA GLY A 94 3.30 -6.75 -1.28
C GLY A 94 3.91 -7.78 -2.22
N THR A 95 3.48 -9.03 -2.15
CA THR A 95 4.04 -10.14 -2.95
C THR A 95 3.33 -10.31 -4.29
N GLY A 96 2.02 -10.05 -4.37
CA GLY A 96 1.24 -10.32 -5.58
C GLY A 96 0.92 -11.80 -5.81
N ASN A 97 1.25 -12.69 -4.86
CA ASN A 97 0.99 -14.12 -4.99
C ASN A 97 -0.43 -14.44 -4.51
N PHE A 98 -1.41 -14.32 -5.41
CA PHE A 98 -2.83 -14.52 -5.09
C PHE A 98 -3.15 -15.87 -4.46
N ASP A 99 -2.53 -16.97 -4.91
CA ASP A 99 -2.76 -18.30 -4.34
C ASP A 99 -2.34 -18.34 -2.86
N GLN A 100 -1.11 -17.92 -2.57
CA GLN A 100 -0.59 -17.95 -1.20
C GLN A 100 -1.37 -16.98 -0.29
N VAL A 101 -1.72 -15.79 -0.79
CA VAL A 101 -2.48 -14.81 -0.03
C VAL A 101 -3.88 -15.32 0.27
N ALA A 102 -4.58 -15.93 -0.70
CA ALA A 102 -5.90 -16.49 -0.49
C ALA A 102 -5.90 -17.57 0.61
N ARG A 103 -4.90 -18.46 0.59
CA ARG A 103 -4.72 -19.48 1.64
C ARG A 103 -4.43 -18.87 3.00
N ILE A 104 -3.57 -17.85 3.09
CA ILE A 104 -3.31 -17.13 4.34
C ILE A 104 -4.57 -16.45 4.88
N VAL A 105 -5.32 -15.73 4.03
CA VAL A 105 -6.57 -15.06 4.42
C VAL A 105 -7.55 -16.06 5.02
N ALA A 106 -7.79 -17.18 4.33
CA ALA A 106 -8.69 -18.22 4.82
C ALA A 106 -8.20 -18.84 6.14
N ALA A 107 -6.90 -19.15 6.23
CA ALA A 107 -6.29 -19.76 7.40
C ALA A 107 -6.36 -18.87 8.64
N VAL A 108 -6.00 -17.59 8.52
CA VAL A 108 -6.04 -16.63 9.64
C VAL A 108 -7.48 -16.35 10.07
N LYS A 109 -8.39 -16.09 9.13
CA LYS A 109 -9.79 -15.81 9.47
C LYS A 109 -10.50 -16.98 10.14
N THR A 110 -10.17 -18.21 9.76
CA THR A 110 -10.77 -19.41 10.34
C THR A 110 -10.19 -19.76 11.71
N ASN A 111 -8.88 -19.57 11.90
CA ASN A 111 -8.15 -20.09 13.07
C ASN A 111 -7.80 -19.03 14.12
N VAL A 112 -7.95 -17.74 13.82
CA VAL A 112 -7.52 -16.64 14.68
C VAL A 112 -8.63 -15.62 14.87
N ASP A 113 -8.97 -14.88 13.81
CA ASP A 113 -9.93 -13.78 13.90
C ASP A 113 -10.61 -13.54 12.54
N PRO A 114 -11.94 -13.71 12.41
CA PRO A 114 -12.65 -13.47 11.17
C PRO A 114 -12.56 -12.02 10.67
N ASP A 115 -12.32 -11.07 11.58
CA ASP A 115 -12.23 -9.63 11.30
C ASP A 115 -10.79 -9.15 11.08
N PHE A 116 -9.81 -10.07 11.06
CA PHE A 116 -8.40 -9.75 10.85
C PHE A 116 -8.19 -8.99 9.53
N LEU A 117 -7.40 -7.91 9.58
CA LEU A 117 -7.28 -6.98 8.47
C LEU A 117 -6.28 -7.46 7.41
N PHE A 118 -6.67 -7.34 6.14
CA PHE A 118 -5.79 -7.61 5.01
C PHE A 118 -5.78 -6.44 4.04
N PHE A 119 -4.59 -5.99 3.66
CA PHE A 119 -4.36 -4.87 2.75
C PHE A 119 -3.59 -5.33 1.50
N ASN A 120 -4.07 -4.95 0.32
CA ASN A 120 -3.25 -4.96 -0.89
C ASN A 120 -2.24 -3.81 -0.84
N GLY A 121 -0.96 -4.17 -0.84
CA GLY A 121 0.19 -3.28 -0.71
C GLY A 121 1.13 -3.31 -1.92
N LEU A 122 0.63 -3.71 -3.10
CA LEU A 122 1.39 -3.57 -4.34
C LEU A 122 1.62 -2.08 -4.69
N PRO A 123 2.69 -1.73 -5.43
CA PRO A 123 3.05 -0.32 -5.68
C PRO A 123 1.96 0.51 -6.36
N THR A 124 1.13 -0.11 -7.19
CA THR A 124 -0.11 0.45 -7.73
C THR A 124 -1.19 -0.60 -7.53
N ALA A 125 -1.79 -0.62 -6.34
CA ALA A 125 -2.71 -1.66 -5.93
C ALA A 125 -4.03 -1.64 -6.75
N GLU A 126 -4.40 -0.49 -7.30
CA GLU A 126 -5.62 -0.29 -8.08
C GLU A 126 -5.76 -1.27 -9.24
N THR A 127 -4.67 -1.62 -9.93
CA THR A 127 -4.69 -2.57 -11.05
C THR A 127 -4.98 -4.01 -10.64
N THR A 128 -4.89 -4.32 -9.34
CA THR A 128 -5.08 -5.68 -8.80
C THR A 128 -6.20 -5.75 -7.77
N GLN A 129 -6.80 -4.61 -7.39
CA GLN A 129 -7.67 -4.56 -6.23
C GLN A 129 -8.96 -5.35 -6.40
N LEU A 130 -9.52 -5.41 -7.62
CA LEU A 130 -10.67 -6.27 -7.90
C LEU A 130 -10.38 -7.75 -7.57
N ALA A 131 -9.22 -8.25 -7.97
CA ALA A 131 -8.80 -9.61 -7.69
C ALA A 131 -8.51 -9.84 -6.19
N TYR A 132 -7.89 -8.87 -5.51
CA TYR A 132 -7.65 -8.95 -4.06
C TYR A 132 -8.96 -8.94 -3.26
N ARG A 133 -9.97 -8.14 -3.63
CA ARG A 133 -11.30 -8.18 -3.01
C ARG A 133 -11.94 -9.56 -3.12
N ALA A 134 -11.81 -10.21 -4.27
CA ALA A 134 -12.36 -11.55 -4.51
C ALA A 134 -11.77 -12.63 -3.59
N ILE A 135 -10.53 -12.44 -3.11
CA ILE A 135 -9.86 -13.35 -2.17
C ILE A 135 -9.90 -12.85 -0.71
N GLY A 136 -10.81 -11.92 -0.39
CA GLY A 136 -11.06 -11.48 0.99
C GLY A 136 -10.09 -10.42 1.52
N VAL A 137 -9.44 -9.66 0.63
CA VAL A 137 -8.56 -8.52 0.94
C VAL A 137 -9.23 -7.21 0.49
N PRO A 138 -10.16 -6.65 1.28
CA PRO A 138 -10.96 -5.51 0.85
C PRO A 138 -10.21 -4.17 0.84
N LEU A 139 -9.14 -4.06 1.64
CA LEU A 139 -8.39 -2.83 1.85
C LEU A 139 -7.17 -2.76 0.92
N TYR A 140 -6.70 -1.55 0.61
CA TYR A 140 -5.45 -1.35 -0.13
C TYR A 140 -4.77 -0.03 0.23
N SER A 141 -3.50 0.11 -0.15
CA SER A 141 -2.78 1.38 -0.10
C SER A 141 -2.52 1.92 -1.50
N SER A 142 -2.55 3.24 -1.65
CA SER A 142 -2.24 3.91 -2.92
C SER A 142 -1.24 5.03 -2.73
N ALA A 143 -0.18 5.02 -3.53
CA ALA A 143 0.76 6.14 -3.61
C ALA A 143 0.19 7.32 -4.41
N THR A 144 -0.82 7.07 -5.24
CA THR A 144 -1.50 8.08 -6.06
C THR A 144 -2.14 9.17 -5.21
N PHE A 145 -2.59 8.86 -3.99
CA PHE A 145 -3.10 9.87 -3.05
C PHE A 145 -2.14 11.04 -2.80
N ALA A 146 -0.83 10.85 -2.99
CA ALA A 146 0.14 11.92 -2.78
C ALA A 146 0.07 13.01 -3.87
N PHE A 147 -0.31 12.67 -5.11
CA PHE A 147 -0.26 13.61 -6.24
C PHE A 147 -1.52 13.66 -7.11
N ALA A 148 -2.43 12.70 -7.01
CA ALA A 148 -3.73 12.75 -7.67
C ALA A 148 -4.81 12.16 -6.74
N PRO A 149 -5.05 12.80 -5.57
CA PRO A 149 -6.02 12.31 -4.60
C PRO A 149 -7.45 12.24 -5.17
N ASP A 150 -7.79 13.10 -6.12
CA ASP A 150 -9.04 13.06 -6.88
C ASP A 150 -9.21 11.72 -7.64
N LEU A 151 -8.19 11.29 -8.38
CA LEU A 151 -8.21 10.02 -9.12
C LEU A 151 -8.22 8.81 -8.19
N ALA A 152 -7.42 8.85 -7.11
CA ALA A 152 -7.38 7.78 -6.12
C ALA A 152 -8.73 7.61 -5.40
N LEU A 153 -9.37 8.71 -5.00
CA LEU A 153 -10.70 8.70 -4.38
C LEU A 153 -11.79 8.24 -5.37
N ALA A 154 -11.75 8.71 -6.60
CA ALA A 154 -12.71 8.29 -7.61
C ALA A 154 -12.65 6.79 -7.88
N PHE A 155 -11.45 6.22 -7.97
CA PHE A 155 -11.27 4.77 -8.12
C PHE A 155 -11.76 4.00 -6.89
N TYR A 156 -11.40 4.47 -5.69
CA TYR A 156 -11.87 3.89 -4.43
C TYR A 156 -13.40 3.87 -4.36
N ASN A 157 -14.03 5.01 -4.61
CA ASN A 157 -15.49 5.12 -4.58
C ASN A 157 -16.15 4.25 -5.65
N ALA A 158 -15.57 4.14 -6.84
CA ALA A 158 -16.07 3.28 -7.89
C ALA A 158 -16.00 1.78 -7.50
N LEU A 159 -14.95 1.36 -6.79
CA LEU A 159 -14.87 0.02 -6.21
C LEU A 159 -15.98 -0.21 -5.17
N GLU A 160 -16.20 0.74 -4.26
CA GLU A 160 -17.22 0.59 -3.21
C GLU A 160 -18.64 0.65 -3.76
N SER A 161 -18.89 1.42 -4.81
CA SER A 161 -20.20 1.52 -5.46
C SER A 161 -20.44 0.47 -6.56
N GLY A 162 -19.43 -0.35 -6.90
CA GLY A 162 -19.51 -1.29 -8.02
C GLY A 162 -19.62 -0.64 -9.40
N ASN A 163 -19.12 0.58 -9.59
CA ASN A 163 -19.14 1.28 -10.87
C ASN A 163 -18.04 0.74 -11.80
N GLN A 164 -18.32 -0.40 -12.45
CA GLN A 164 -17.37 -1.08 -13.33
C GLN A 164 -16.92 -0.20 -14.51
N GLN A 165 -17.81 0.62 -15.07
CA GLN A 165 -17.48 1.50 -16.19
C GLN A 165 -16.40 2.50 -15.82
N LEU A 166 -16.53 3.17 -14.66
CA LEU A 166 -15.53 4.13 -14.18
C LEU A 166 -14.23 3.44 -13.77
N ILE A 167 -14.31 2.25 -13.17
CA ILE A 167 -13.13 1.42 -12.87
C ILE A 167 -12.34 1.15 -14.15
N ASP A 168 -12.99 0.61 -15.18
CA ASP A 168 -12.33 0.26 -16.44
C ASP A 168 -11.76 1.49 -17.15
N ALA A 169 -12.48 2.61 -17.15
CA ALA A 169 -12.02 3.86 -17.75
C ALA A 169 -10.75 4.38 -17.04
N LEU A 170 -10.74 4.44 -15.70
CA LEU A 170 -9.58 4.89 -14.92
C LEU A 170 -8.41 3.92 -15.00
N LEU A 171 -8.66 2.60 -15.06
CA LEU A 171 -7.60 1.62 -15.29
C LEU A 171 -6.90 1.88 -16.62
N ASN A 172 -7.67 2.07 -17.69
CA ASN A 172 -7.14 2.21 -19.04
C ASN A 172 -6.48 3.56 -19.29
N ALA A 173 -7.06 4.65 -18.80
CA ALA A 173 -6.57 6.01 -19.05
C ALA A 173 -5.44 6.44 -18.09
N PHE A 174 -5.46 5.94 -16.84
CA PHE A 174 -4.55 6.42 -15.79
C PHE A 174 -3.67 5.32 -15.20
N PHE A 175 -4.25 4.32 -14.52
CA PHE A 175 -3.46 3.42 -13.66
C PHE A 175 -2.56 2.47 -14.46
N ILE A 176 -3.03 1.88 -15.57
CA ILE A 176 -2.21 0.99 -16.40
C ILE A 176 -1.10 1.77 -17.13
N PRO A 177 -1.37 2.93 -17.76
CA PRO A 177 -0.31 3.80 -18.29
C PRO A 177 0.72 4.20 -17.22
N LEU A 178 0.27 4.59 -16.02
CA LEU A 178 1.16 4.92 -14.91
C LEU A 178 2.05 3.73 -14.53
N VAL A 179 1.49 2.52 -14.46
CA VAL A 179 2.25 1.29 -14.19
C VAL A 179 3.28 1.03 -15.28
N ARG A 180 2.93 1.19 -16.56
CA ARG A 180 3.86 1.02 -17.69
C ARG A 180 5.02 1.99 -17.59
N LEU A 181 4.74 3.27 -17.34
CA LEU A 181 5.77 4.29 -17.13
C LEU A 181 6.63 4.00 -15.89
N ARG A 182 6.00 3.61 -14.77
CA ARG A 182 6.71 3.24 -13.53
C ARG A 182 7.69 2.09 -13.73
N ASP A 183 7.35 1.13 -14.60
CA ASP A 183 8.14 -0.08 -14.78
C ASP A 183 9.27 0.08 -15.81
N THR A 184 9.39 1.25 -16.47
CA THR A 184 10.52 1.52 -17.39
C THR A 184 11.85 1.66 -16.67
N VAL A 185 11.85 2.18 -15.44
CA VAL A 185 13.05 2.38 -14.63
C VAL A 185 12.82 1.95 -13.17
N PRO A 186 13.63 1.00 -12.65
CA PRO A 186 13.55 0.62 -11.23
C PRO A 186 13.71 1.84 -10.31
N GLY A 187 12.75 2.01 -9.41
CA GLY A 187 12.72 3.15 -8.47
C GLY A 187 11.73 4.26 -8.84
N TYR A 188 11.17 4.24 -10.07
CA TYR A 188 10.12 5.17 -10.47
C TYR A 188 8.84 5.07 -9.64
N ALA A 189 8.63 3.95 -8.94
CA ALA A 189 7.59 3.82 -7.92
C ALA A 189 7.65 4.92 -6.81
N VAL A 190 8.81 5.53 -6.59
CA VAL A 190 8.97 6.67 -5.67
C VAL A 190 9.21 7.98 -6.43
N SER A 191 10.09 7.97 -7.45
CA SER A 191 10.48 9.22 -8.10
C SER A 191 9.38 9.85 -8.96
N LEU A 192 8.52 9.04 -9.61
CA LEU A 192 7.33 9.56 -10.29
C LEU A 192 6.33 10.16 -9.31
N VAL A 193 6.17 9.56 -8.12
CA VAL A 193 5.29 10.11 -7.07
C VAL A 193 5.79 11.48 -6.63
N LYS A 194 7.08 11.64 -6.34
CA LYS A 194 7.65 12.94 -5.97
C LYS A 194 7.54 13.97 -7.11
N ALA A 195 7.73 13.54 -8.35
CA ALA A 195 7.54 14.39 -9.52
C ALA A 195 6.09 14.86 -9.64
N GLY A 196 5.12 13.95 -9.52
CA GLY A 196 3.69 14.26 -9.51
C GLY A 196 3.33 15.26 -8.41
N VAL A 197 3.77 15.03 -7.17
CA VAL A 197 3.52 15.97 -6.05
C VAL A 197 4.04 17.38 -6.39
N THR A 198 5.19 17.47 -7.07
CA THR A 198 5.77 18.74 -7.52
C THR A 198 4.97 19.37 -8.66
N MET A 199 4.44 18.56 -9.59
CA MET A 199 3.55 19.04 -10.67
C MET A 199 2.25 19.64 -10.11
N GLU A 200 1.75 19.12 -8.99
CA GLU A 200 0.60 19.68 -8.26
C GLU A 200 0.96 20.92 -7.40
N GLY A 201 2.18 21.45 -7.54
CA GLY A 201 2.61 22.68 -6.88
C GLY A 201 3.14 22.50 -5.45
N VAL A 202 3.27 21.26 -4.96
CA VAL A 202 3.84 20.99 -3.62
C VAL A 202 5.32 20.62 -3.75
N PRO A 203 6.26 21.37 -3.14
CA PRO A 203 7.69 21.10 -3.31
C PRO A 203 8.10 19.80 -2.59
N ALA A 204 8.18 18.69 -3.32
CA ALA A 204 8.59 17.40 -2.77
C ALA A 204 10.11 17.20 -2.73
N GLY A 205 10.87 18.01 -3.47
CA GLY A 205 12.33 17.88 -3.64
C GLY A 205 12.75 16.61 -4.38
N PRO A 206 14.04 16.47 -4.73
CA PRO A 206 14.52 15.30 -5.45
C PRO A 206 14.48 14.02 -4.59
N VAL A 207 14.51 12.86 -5.23
CA VAL A 207 14.86 11.61 -4.54
C VAL A 207 16.33 11.62 -4.12
N ARG A 208 16.69 10.75 -3.18
CA ARG A 208 18.07 10.53 -2.75
C ARG A 208 18.66 9.29 -3.45
N PRO A 209 19.99 9.23 -3.66
CA PRO A 209 20.65 8.01 -4.10
C PRO A 209 20.26 6.80 -3.23
N PRO A 210 20.09 5.59 -3.80
CA PRO A 210 20.41 5.22 -5.20
C PRO A 210 19.30 5.52 -6.22
N LEU A 211 18.22 6.22 -5.84
CA LEU A 211 17.15 6.59 -6.78
C LEU A 211 17.57 7.79 -7.65
N VAL A 212 16.99 7.86 -8.84
CA VAL A 212 17.15 8.98 -9.79
C VAL A 212 15.81 9.64 -10.07
N MET A 213 15.84 10.94 -10.40
CA MET A 213 14.65 11.64 -10.88
C MET A 213 14.27 11.17 -12.29
N PRO A 214 12.98 11.19 -12.66
CA PRO A 214 12.55 10.80 -14.00
C PRO A 214 13.14 11.71 -15.08
N ALA A 215 13.37 11.15 -16.28
CA ALA A 215 13.83 11.93 -17.42
C ALA A 215 12.75 12.92 -17.89
N ALA A 216 13.16 13.97 -18.63
CA ALA A 216 12.22 15.00 -19.10
C ALA A 216 11.06 14.43 -19.95
N ALA A 217 11.34 13.41 -20.76
CA ALA A 217 10.32 12.70 -21.54
C ALA A 217 9.31 11.98 -20.63
N ASP A 218 9.78 11.26 -19.61
CA ASP A 218 8.94 10.57 -18.63
C ASP A 218 8.09 11.54 -17.80
N LEU A 219 8.61 12.74 -17.50
CA LEU A 219 7.84 13.79 -16.84
C LEU A 219 6.70 14.30 -17.74
N THR A 220 6.96 14.40 -19.04
CA THR A 220 5.93 14.80 -20.02
C THR A 220 4.86 13.72 -20.14
N GLU A 221 5.27 12.45 -20.16
CA GLU A 221 4.36 11.31 -20.18
C GLU A 221 3.52 11.23 -18.89
N LEU A 222 4.13 11.42 -17.72
CA LEU A 222 3.41 11.47 -16.43
C LEU A 222 2.33 12.56 -16.43
N ALA A 223 2.65 13.77 -16.91
CA ALA A 223 1.69 14.86 -17.01
C ALA A 223 0.51 14.51 -17.95
N SER A 224 0.79 13.87 -19.08
CA SER A 224 -0.22 13.37 -20.01
C SER A 224 -1.14 12.32 -19.38
N ILE A 225 -0.56 11.36 -18.65
CA ILE A 225 -1.30 10.32 -17.93
C ILE A 225 -2.24 10.95 -16.88
N ILE A 226 -1.75 11.91 -16.09
CA ILE A 226 -2.58 12.62 -15.10
C ILE A 226 -3.74 13.35 -15.77
N ALA A 227 -3.47 14.06 -16.88
CA ALA A 227 -4.50 14.77 -17.63
C ALA A 227 -5.58 13.81 -18.16
N ALA A 228 -5.18 12.69 -18.79
CA ALA A 228 -6.10 11.68 -19.30
C ALA A 228 -6.99 11.07 -18.19
N GLY A 229 -6.44 10.83 -17.00
CA GLY A 229 -7.23 10.39 -15.85
C GLY A 229 -8.28 11.43 -15.42
N ARG A 230 -7.91 12.71 -15.41
CA ARG A 230 -8.83 13.80 -15.03
C ARG A 230 -9.90 14.08 -16.08
N GLU A 231 -9.62 13.86 -17.37
CA GLU A 231 -10.62 13.88 -18.44
C GLU A 231 -11.71 12.83 -18.19
N VAL A 232 -11.33 11.59 -17.84
CA VAL A 232 -12.30 10.54 -17.47
C VAL A 232 -13.21 10.97 -16.30
N LEU A 233 -12.66 11.66 -15.29
CA LEU A 233 -13.48 12.17 -14.19
C LEU A 233 -14.45 13.26 -14.63
N ALA A 234 -14.01 14.18 -15.48
CA ALA A 234 -14.87 15.24 -16.00
C ALA A 234 -16.04 14.66 -16.81
N ASP A 235 -15.78 13.65 -17.65
CA ASP A 235 -16.80 12.96 -18.44
C ASP A 235 -17.79 12.20 -17.55
N ALA A 236 -17.31 11.53 -16.50
CA ALA A 236 -18.17 10.82 -15.56
C ALA A 236 -19.12 11.78 -14.81
N LEU A 237 -18.63 12.97 -14.42
CA LEU A 237 -19.43 13.98 -13.74
C LEU A 237 -20.48 14.62 -14.66
N THR A 238 -20.11 14.93 -15.91
CA THR A 238 -21.04 15.52 -16.88
C THR A 238 -22.11 14.51 -17.32
N GLY A 239 -21.74 13.24 -17.54
CA GLY A 239 -22.67 12.16 -17.85
C GLY A 239 -23.70 11.88 -16.74
N ALA A 240 -23.30 12.01 -15.47
CA ALA A 240 -24.22 11.87 -14.33
C ALA A 240 -25.24 13.01 -14.23
N SER A 241 -24.88 14.23 -14.67
CA SER A 241 -25.74 15.41 -14.61
C SER A 241 -26.83 15.46 -15.69
N GLY A 242 -26.70 14.68 -16.77
CA GLY A 242 -27.68 14.60 -17.86
C GLY A 242 -28.76 13.53 -17.70
N ALA A 243 -28.74 12.77 -16.59
CA ALA A 243 -29.66 11.67 -16.31
C ALA A 243 -30.77 12.00 -15.29
N VAL A 244 -30.99 13.30 -15.00
CA VAL A 244 -32.00 13.81 -14.06
C VAL A 244 -33.13 14.51 -14.80
#